data_AF-A0A0K6G9B2-F1
#
_entry.id   AF-A0A0K6G9B2-F1
#
_cell.length_a   1.000
_cell.length_b   1.000
_cell.length_c   1.000
_cell.angle_alpha   90.00
_cell.angle_beta   90.00
_cell.angle_gamma   90.00
#
_symmetry.space_group_name_H-M   'P 1'
#
loop_
_entity.id
_entity.type
_entity.pdbx_description
1 polymer ?
#
loop_
_entity_poly.entity_id
_entity_poly.type
_entity_poly.pdbx_seq_one_letter_code
_entity_poly.pdbx_strand_id
1 'polypeptide(L)'
;MTEGSTGGKTTMEERAARMEALRAKMRESSAANRKDLIEEHNKAKFSVKAAARLEKQRRLAETLRESMDAEERGEDIERKKNWEYSIEENDEWEKRKARKDRRADFQFHDDAHAARRKYKKDLDLIKPDLVAYQAQKEAAMSQGSALQAFSSGSSSNAVTASEQLYRDANTLLYGDNKPSEEAIDRVVGKLNQDLDKRSKFSRKRNNEEEGDITYINERNRVFNKKIARFYDKYTAETRASFERGTAL
;
A
#
# COMPACT_ATOMS: atom_id res chain seq x y z
N MET A 1 18.83 -73.63 6.54
CA MET A 1 19.73 -72.73 5.79
C MET A 1 20.09 -71.56 6.72
N THR A 2 20.65 -71.76 7.91
CA THR A 2 22.07 -72.12 8.15
C THR A 2 22.99 -71.43 7.16
N GLU A 3 23.50 -70.25 7.52
CA GLU A 3 24.94 -70.01 7.57
C GLU A 3 25.26 -69.14 8.78
N GLY A 4 25.92 -69.76 9.76
CA GLY A 4 26.61 -69.05 10.81
C GLY A 4 27.91 -68.50 10.26
N SER A 5 28.26 -67.28 10.62
CA SER A 5 29.64 -66.84 10.57
C SER A 5 29.97 -66.02 11.81
N THR A 6 30.61 -66.74 12.73
CA THR A 6 31.74 -66.33 13.56
C THR A 6 31.69 -64.90 14.14
N GLY A 7 31.36 -64.83 15.43
CA GLY A 7 31.82 -63.76 16.32
C GLY A 7 33.34 -63.83 16.50
N GLY A 8 34.10 -63.59 15.43
CA GLY A 8 35.52 -63.27 15.49
C GLY A 8 35.68 -61.90 16.13
N LYS A 9 36.55 -61.78 17.13
CA LYS A 9 36.91 -60.49 17.72
C LYS A 9 37.51 -59.63 16.60
N THR A 10 36.71 -58.73 16.00
CA THR A 10 37.18 -57.77 14.99
C THR A 10 38.50 -57.17 15.45
N THR A 11 39.52 -57.23 14.59
CA THR A 11 40.86 -56.77 14.94
C THR A 11 40.81 -55.27 15.23
N MET A 12 41.73 -54.76 16.05
CA MET A 12 41.74 -53.33 16.41
C MET A 12 41.80 -52.41 15.18
N GLU A 13 42.46 -52.87 14.11
CA GLU A 13 42.58 -52.18 12.83
C GLU A 13 41.26 -52.13 12.05
N GLU A 14 40.53 -53.25 11.95
CA GLU A 14 39.19 -53.27 11.32
C GLU A 14 38.17 -52.42 12.08
N ARG A 15 38.27 -52.39 13.42
CA ARG A 15 37.49 -51.48 14.26
C ARG A 15 37.86 -50.03 14.01
N ALA A 16 39.15 -49.71 13.87
CA ALA A 16 39.64 -48.36 13.59
C ALA A 16 39.18 -47.88 12.20
N ALA A 17 39.30 -48.71 11.16
CA ALA A 17 38.83 -48.40 9.81
C ALA A 17 37.31 -48.19 9.77
N ARG A 18 36.54 -49.03 10.48
CA ARG A 18 35.09 -48.85 10.59
C ARG A 18 34.71 -47.57 11.35
N MET A 19 35.49 -47.18 12.35
CA MET A 19 35.33 -45.92 13.08
C MET A 19 35.70 -44.70 12.21
N GLU A 20 36.72 -44.81 11.37
CA GLU A 20 37.11 -43.75 10.43
C GLU A 20 36.07 -43.56 9.32
N ALA A 21 35.54 -44.65 8.76
CA ALA A 21 34.43 -44.60 7.82
C ALA A 21 33.18 -43.96 8.46
N LEU A 22 32.89 -44.27 9.72
CA LEU A 22 31.82 -43.64 10.48
C LEU A 22 32.07 -42.13 10.67
N ARG A 23 33.31 -41.74 11.03
CA ARG A 23 33.69 -40.33 11.16
C ARG A 23 33.64 -39.58 9.83
N ALA A 24 34.01 -40.21 8.71
CA ALA A 24 33.89 -39.63 7.37
C ALA A 24 32.42 -39.40 7.02
N LYS A 25 31.56 -40.40 7.22
CA LYS A 25 30.12 -40.29 7.02
C LYS A 25 29.48 -39.22 7.91
N MET A 26 29.93 -39.09 9.16
CA MET A 26 29.48 -38.04 10.08
C MET A 26 29.94 -36.64 9.65
N ARG A 27 31.13 -36.51 9.08
CA ARG A 27 31.61 -35.23 8.53
C ARG A 27 30.84 -34.83 7.27
N GLU A 28 30.59 -35.79 6.38
CA GLU A 28 29.81 -35.57 5.16
C GLU A 28 28.36 -35.18 5.48
N SER A 29 27.70 -35.90 6.41
CA SER A 29 26.35 -35.53 6.84
C SER A 29 26.31 -34.17 7.52
N SER A 30 27.30 -33.84 8.36
CA SER A 30 27.39 -32.52 8.99
C SER A 30 27.62 -31.40 7.97
N ALA A 31 28.41 -31.65 6.92
CA ALA A 31 28.66 -30.70 5.85
C ALA A 31 27.43 -30.50 4.94
N ALA A 32 26.74 -31.58 4.57
CA ALA A 32 25.50 -31.54 3.81
C ALA A 32 24.41 -30.78 4.58
N ASN A 33 24.20 -31.12 5.85
CA ASN A 33 23.22 -30.43 6.71
C ASN A 33 23.55 -28.94 6.85
N ARG A 34 24.84 -28.58 6.99
CA ARG A 34 25.26 -27.16 7.04
C ARG A 34 24.97 -26.45 5.73
N LYS A 35 25.22 -27.10 4.59
CA LYS A 35 24.95 -26.55 3.26
C LYS A 35 23.45 -26.32 3.07
N ASP A 36 22.63 -27.31 3.40
CA ASP A 36 21.17 -27.22 3.29
C ASP A 36 20.60 -26.13 4.20
N LEU A 37 21.08 -26.01 5.45
CA LEU A 37 20.70 -24.91 6.36
C LEU A 37 21.07 -23.53 5.80
N ILE A 38 22.25 -23.39 5.19
CA ILE A 38 22.67 -22.13 4.55
C ILE A 38 21.80 -21.84 3.32
N GLU A 39 21.48 -22.84 2.51
CA GLU A 39 20.63 -22.69 1.34
C GLU A 39 19.19 -22.34 1.72
N GLU A 40 18.60 -22.98 2.73
CA GLU A 40 17.28 -22.63 3.24
C GLU A 40 17.26 -21.23 3.84
N HIS A 41 18.27 -20.88 4.62
CA HIS A 41 18.42 -19.52 5.15
C HIS A 41 18.60 -18.47 4.04
N ASN A 42 19.34 -18.80 2.98
CA ASN A 42 19.48 -17.93 1.81
C ASN A 42 18.16 -17.83 1.03
N LYS A 43 17.44 -18.94 0.79
CA LYS A 43 16.11 -18.96 0.17
C LYS A 43 15.09 -18.16 0.99
N ALA A 44 15.14 -18.26 2.33
CA ALA A 44 14.33 -17.47 3.23
C ALA A 44 14.66 -15.96 3.17
N LYS A 45 15.94 -15.61 2.95
CA LYS A 45 16.39 -14.23 2.71
C LYS A 45 15.99 -13.69 1.33
N PHE A 46 15.89 -14.55 0.31
CA PHE A 46 15.32 -14.20 -0.99
C PHE A 46 13.79 -14.11 -0.89
N SER A 47 13.33 -13.11 -0.13
CA SER A 47 11.92 -12.73 -0.11
C SER A 47 11.43 -12.35 -1.50
N VAL A 48 10.11 -12.46 -1.72
CA VAL A 48 9.42 -11.99 -2.94
C VAL A 48 9.84 -10.55 -3.32
N LYS A 49 10.14 -9.71 -2.32
CA LYS A 49 10.63 -8.33 -2.51
C LYS A 49 12.05 -8.26 -3.08
N ALA A 50 12.95 -9.17 -2.67
CA ALA A 50 14.30 -9.26 -3.20
C ALA A 50 14.30 -9.78 -4.64
N ALA A 51 13.45 -10.78 -4.94
CA ALA A 51 13.24 -11.27 -6.30
C ALA A 51 12.71 -10.17 -7.23
N ALA A 52 11.68 -9.42 -6.83
CA ALA A 52 11.15 -8.30 -7.60
C ALA A 52 12.17 -7.16 -7.80
N ARG A 53 13.04 -6.90 -6.80
CA ARG A 53 14.13 -5.92 -6.93
C ARG A 53 15.15 -6.37 -7.99
N LEU A 54 15.51 -7.65 -7.98
CA LEU A 54 16.45 -8.23 -8.93
C LEU A 54 15.87 -8.28 -10.34
N GLU A 55 14.59 -8.61 -10.51
CA GLU A 55 13.90 -8.52 -11.80
C GLU A 55 13.88 -7.08 -12.33
N LYS A 56 13.60 -6.09 -11.46
CA LYS A 56 13.66 -4.67 -11.85
C LYS A 56 15.07 -4.25 -12.30
N GLN A 57 16.11 -4.74 -11.64
CA GLN A 57 17.50 -4.49 -12.04
C GLN A 57 17.82 -5.13 -13.39
N ARG A 58 17.34 -6.35 -13.63
CA ARG A 58 17.49 -7.04 -14.93
C ARG A 58 16.80 -6.27 -16.06
N ARG A 59 15.52 -5.92 -15.90
CA ARG A 59 14.79 -5.11 -16.89
C ARG A 59 15.46 -3.78 -17.16
N LEU A 60 15.98 -3.12 -16.12
CA LEU A 60 16.72 -1.87 -16.30
C LEU A 60 18.00 -2.09 -17.12
N ALA A 61 18.76 -3.14 -16.83
CA ALA A 61 19.95 -3.49 -17.59
C ALA A 61 19.62 -3.86 -19.05
N GLU A 62 18.52 -4.57 -19.28
CA GLU A 62 18.01 -4.89 -20.63
C GLU A 62 17.64 -3.61 -21.38
N THR A 63 16.83 -2.72 -20.79
CA THR A 63 16.45 -1.45 -21.44
C THR A 63 17.65 -0.53 -21.72
N LEU A 64 18.67 -0.56 -20.86
CA LEU A 64 19.91 0.20 -21.07
C LEU A 64 20.74 -0.42 -22.18
N ARG A 65 20.83 -1.75 -22.23
CA ARG A 65 21.54 -2.43 -23.33
C ARG A 65 20.86 -2.19 -24.66
N GLU A 66 19.55 -2.32 -24.71
CA GLU A 66 18.74 -1.99 -25.89
C GLU A 66 18.91 -0.52 -26.30
N SER A 67 19.09 0.40 -25.35
CA SER A 67 19.34 1.80 -25.69
C SER A 67 20.73 2.01 -26.30
N MET A 68 21.77 1.41 -25.72
CA MET A 68 23.11 1.43 -26.29
C MET A 68 23.14 0.81 -27.70
N ASP A 69 22.50 -0.36 -27.87
CA ASP A 69 22.41 -1.07 -29.16
C ASP A 69 21.63 -0.25 -30.22
N ALA A 70 20.70 0.62 -29.81
CA ALA A 70 19.95 1.49 -30.70
C ALA A 70 20.70 2.80 -31.02
N GLU A 71 21.46 3.36 -30.07
CA GLU A 71 22.37 4.48 -30.29
C GLU A 71 23.50 4.11 -31.26
N GLU A 72 24.09 2.92 -31.13
CA GLU A 72 25.09 2.39 -32.07
C GLU A 72 24.53 2.19 -33.49
N ARG A 73 23.23 1.86 -33.59
CA ARG A 73 22.51 1.75 -34.88
C ARG A 73 21.99 3.09 -35.40
N GLY A 74 22.08 4.18 -34.62
CA GLY A 74 21.56 5.50 -34.97
C GLY A 74 20.03 5.58 -35.04
N GLU A 75 19.31 4.73 -34.31
CA GLU A 75 17.84 4.69 -34.30
C GLU A 75 17.25 5.47 -33.11
N ASP A 76 16.26 6.33 -33.35
CA ASP A 76 15.50 7.00 -32.28
C ASP A 76 14.57 6.00 -31.55
N ILE A 77 14.98 5.56 -30.36
CA ILE A 77 14.22 4.63 -29.52
C ILE A 77 12.89 5.23 -29.10
N GLU A 78 12.87 6.52 -28.75
CA GLU A 78 11.66 7.22 -28.32
C GLU A 78 10.63 7.28 -29.43
N ARG A 79 11.07 7.45 -30.69
CA ARG A 79 10.17 7.45 -31.85
C ARG A 79 9.52 6.08 -32.05
N LYS A 80 10.29 4.99 -31.92
CA LYS A 80 9.76 3.61 -31.99
C LYS A 80 8.76 3.33 -30.88
N LYS A 81 9.09 3.71 -29.63
CA LYS A 81 8.17 3.59 -28.48
C LYS A 81 6.90 4.42 -28.67
N ASN A 82 7.00 5.61 -29.25
CA ASN A 82 5.84 6.46 -29.51
C ASN A 82 4.89 5.87 -30.57
N TRP A 83 5.40 5.03 -31.48
CA TRP A 83 4.57 4.32 -32.46
C TRP A 83 3.82 3.13 -31.85
N GLU A 84 4.30 2.60 -30.71
CA GLU A 84 3.66 1.49 -30.02
C GLU A 84 2.42 1.94 -29.22
N TYR A 85 2.33 3.23 -28.87
CA TYR A 85 1.16 3.75 -28.15
C TYR A 85 -0.04 3.94 -29.09
N SER A 86 -1.14 3.28 -28.75
CA SER A 86 -2.43 3.58 -29.38
C SER A 86 -2.98 4.93 -28.89
N ILE A 87 -3.82 5.59 -29.72
CA ILE A 87 -4.48 6.85 -29.36
C ILE A 87 -5.33 6.67 -28.07
N GLU A 88 -6.03 5.54 -27.96
CA GLU A 88 -6.84 5.22 -26.77
C GLU A 88 -5.98 5.09 -25.50
N GLU A 89 -4.82 4.46 -25.61
CA GLU A 89 -3.88 4.32 -24.49
C GLU A 89 -3.29 5.68 -24.08
N ASN A 90 -2.99 6.54 -25.04
CA ASN A 90 -2.54 7.90 -24.77
C ASN A 90 -3.62 8.72 -24.05
N ASP A 91 -4.87 8.66 -24.51
CA ASP A 91 -5.99 9.37 -23.89
C ASP A 91 -6.25 8.90 -22.45
N GLU A 92 -6.20 7.59 -22.21
CA GLU A 92 -6.28 7.04 -20.86
C GLU A 92 -5.12 7.48 -19.97
N TRP A 93 -3.91 7.51 -20.53
CA TRP A 93 -2.71 7.97 -19.83
C TRP A 93 -2.81 9.46 -19.46
N GLU A 94 -3.23 10.31 -20.38
CA GLU A 94 -3.45 11.74 -20.14
C GLU A 94 -4.53 11.96 -19.08
N LYS A 95 -5.64 11.21 -19.13
CA LYS A 95 -6.68 11.25 -18.11
C LYS A 95 -6.15 10.85 -16.73
N ARG A 96 -5.27 9.84 -16.67
CA ARG A 96 -4.62 9.42 -15.43
C ARG A 96 -3.64 10.48 -14.92
N LYS A 97 -2.86 11.11 -15.80
CA LYS A 97 -1.93 12.19 -15.47
C LYS A 97 -2.68 13.42 -14.95
N ALA A 98 -3.70 13.90 -15.66
CA ALA A 98 -4.55 14.99 -15.23
C ALA A 98 -5.25 14.70 -13.89
N ARG A 99 -5.71 13.45 -13.65
CA ARG A 99 -6.25 13.04 -12.35
C ARG A 99 -5.20 13.09 -11.24
N LYS A 100 -3.94 12.74 -11.54
CA LYS A 100 -2.81 12.79 -10.59
C LYS A 100 -2.45 14.23 -10.27
N ASP A 101 -2.36 15.10 -11.28
CA ASP A 101 -1.99 16.51 -11.11
C ASP A 101 -3.05 17.24 -10.27
N ARG A 102 -4.34 17.01 -10.56
CA ARG A 102 -5.43 17.54 -9.73
C ARG A 102 -5.39 17.06 -8.27
N ARG A 103 -4.80 15.89 -8.01
CA ARG A 103 -4.63 15.35 -6.64
C ARG A 103 -3.37 15.83 -5.95
N ALA A 104 -2.39 16.28 -6.72
CA ALA A 104 -1.16 16.87 -6.21
C ALA A 104 -1.39 18.30 -5.70
N ASP A 105 -2.55 18.90 -5.95
CA ASP A 105 -2.94 20.16 -5.35
C ASP A 105 -3.26 19.99 -3.85
N PHE A 106 -2.31 20.44 -3.02
CA PHE A 106 -2.40 20.43 -1.56
C PHE A 106 -2.89 21.76 -0.99
N GLN A 107 -3.23 22.75 -1.84
CA GLN A 107 -3.72 24.03 -1.37
C GLN A 107 -5.08 23.86 -0.67
N PHE A 108 -5.19 24.54 0.47
CA PHE A 108 -6.47 24.68 1.16
C PHE A 108 -7.23 25.86 0.57
N HIS A 109 -8.49 25.62 0.19
CA HIS A 109 -9.40 26.63 -0.36
C HIS A 109 -10.56 26.86 0.61
N ASP A 110 -11.33 25.80 0.85
CA ASP A 110 -12.50 25.77 1.73
C ASP A 110 -12.66 24.36 2.31
N ASP A 111 -13.37 24.27 3.44
CA ASP A 111 -13.70 23.03 4.13
C ASP A 111 -14.58 22.12 3.27
N ALA A 112 -15.52 22.66 2.49
CA ALA A 112 -16.35 21.86 1.60
C ALA A 112 -15.52 21.22 0.48
N HIS A 113 -14.55 21.97 -0.07
CA HIS A 113 -13.62 21.43 -1.06
C HIS A 113 -12.71 20.35 -0.46
N ALA A 114 -12.21 20.55 0.76
CA ALA A 114 -11.41 19.56 1.46
C ALA A 114 -12.20 18.27 1.77
N ALA A 115 -13.45 18.40 2.22
CA ALA A 115 -14.35 17.28 2.46
C ALA A 115 -14.64 16.51 1.16
N ARG A 116 -14.93 17.21 0.06
CA ARG A 116 -15.12 16.59 -1.26
C ARG A 116 -13.89 15.85 -1.75
N ARG A 117 -12.68 16.42 -1.55
CA ARG A 117 -11.41 15.78 -1.91
C ARG A 117 -11.21 14.49 -1.10
N LYS A 118 -11.49 14.52 0.21
CA LYS A 118 -11.44 13.34 1.08
C LYS A 118 -12.45 12.28 0.61
N TYR A 119 -13.70 12.66 0.38
CA TYR A 119 -14.75 11.74 -0.07
C TYR A 119 -14.37 11.03 -1.38
N LYS A 120 -13.90 11.79 -2.39
CA LYS A 120 -13.41 11.20 -3.66
C LYS A 120 -12.24 10.23 -3.46
N LYS A 121 -11.37 10.48 -2.47
CA LYS A 121 -10.28 9.57 -2.14
C LYS A 121 -10.81 8.31 -1.47
N ASP A 122 -11.73 8.45 -0.52
CA ASP A 122 -12.35 7.33 0.17
C ASP A 122 -13.09 6.40 -0.82
N LEU A 123 -13.78 6.97 -1.82
CA LEU A 123 -14.42 6.20 -2.90
C LEU A 123 -13.43 5.31 -3.69
N ASP A 124 -12.20 5.76 -3.90
CA ASP A 124 -11.19 4.94 -4.59
C ASP A 124 -10.67 3.78 -3.73
N LEU A 125 -10.74 3.92 -2.40
CA LEU A 125 -10.28 2.88 -1.46
C LEU A 125 -11.36 1.82 -1.21
N ILE A 126 -12.63 2.17 -1.40
CA ILE A 126 -13.75 1.24 -1.22
C ILE A 126 -13.73 0.23 -2.36
N LYS A 127 -13.65 -1.05 -1.99
CA LYS A 127 -13.81 -2.19 -2.90
C LYS A 127 -15.14 -2.87 -2.59
N PRO A 128 -16.18 -2.69 -3.41
CA PRO A 128 -17.47 -3.34 -3.21
C PRO A 128 -17.34 -4.86 -3.33
N ASP A 129 -18.05 -5.59 -2.47
CA ASP A 129 -18.21 -7.04 -2.61
C ASP A 129 -19.38 -7.30 -3.56
N LEU A 130 -19.06 -7.66 -4.80
CA LEU A 130 -20.05 -7.90 -5.85
C LEU A 130 -20.84 -9.20 -5.61
N VAL A 131 -20.24 -10.20 -4.96
CA VAL A 131 -20.88 -11.51 -4.72
C VAL A 131 -21.95 -11.34 -3.65
N ALA A 132 -21.61 -10.70 -2.53
CA ALA A 132 -22.58 -10.41 -1.48
C ALA A 132 -23.73 -9.52 -2.00
N TYR A 133 -23.42 -8.55 -2.86
CA TYR A 133 -24.44 -7.72 -3.50
C TYR A 133 -25.34 -8.52 -4.45
N GLN A 134 -24.77 -9.40 -5.27
CA GLN A 134 -25.55 -10.27 -6.17
C GLN A 134 -26.45 -11.22 -5.38
N ALA A 135 -25.98 -11.84 -4.31
CA ALA A 135 -26.78 -12.70 -3.45
C ALA A 135 -27.96 -11.95 -2.80
N GLN A 136 -27.74 -10.72 -2.33
CA GLN A 136 -28.81 -9.86 -1.80
C GLN A 136 -29.80 -9.46 -2.89
N LYS A 137 -29.30 -9.12 -4.09
CA LYS A 137 -30.13 -8.80 -5.24
C LYS A 137 -30.97 -9.99 -5.69
N GLU A 138 -30.39 -11.18 -5.75
CA GLU A 138 -31.10 -12.41 -6.10
C GLU A 138 -32.14 -12.76 -5.04
N ALA A 139 -31.84 -12.66 -3.75
CA ALA A 139 -32.81 -12.89 -2.68
C ALA A 139 -34.01 -11.92 -2.76
N ALA A 140 -33.75 -10.64 -3.03
CA ALA A 140 -34.81 -9.64 -3.20
C ALA A 140 -35.64 -9.86 -4.47
N MET A 141 -35.03 -10.38 -5.55
CA MET A 141 -35.73 -10.70 -6.79
C MET A 141 -36.46 -12.06 -6.74
N SER A 142 -35.91 -13.04 -6.02
CA SER A 142 -36.49 -14.39 -5.85
C SER A 142 -37.67 -14.39 -4.89
N GLN A 143 -37.71 -13.45 -3.95
CA GLN A 143 -38.90 -13.15 -3.14
C GLN A 143 -39.98 -12.39 -3.95
N GLY A 144 -39.90 -12.39 -5.28
CA GLY A 144 -40.82 -11.75 -6.20
C GLY A 144 -42.31 -11.93 -5.82
N SER A 145 -43.02 -10.80 -5.82
CA SER A 145 -44.46 -10.66 -5.50
C SER A 145 -44.92 -11.26 -4.15
N ALA A 146 -44.03 -11.53 -3.20
CA ALA A 146 -44.47 -11.70 -1.82
C ALA A 146 -44.77 -10.32 -1.23
N LEU A 147 -46.06 -9.93 -1.23
CA LEU A 147 -46.52 -8.81 -0.40
C LEU A 147 -46.08 -9.07 1.04
N GLN A 148 -45.07 -8.35 1.53
CA GLN A 148 -44.86 -8.27 2.97
C GLN A 148 -45.90 -7.29 3.53
N ALA A 149 -47.10 -7.81 3.81
CA ALA A 149 -48.15 -7.07 4.47
C ALA A 149 -47.72 -6.77 5.91
N PHE A 150 -47.22 -5.55 6.16
CA PHE A 150 -47.06 -5.06 7.52
C PHE A 150 -48.43 -4.60 8.04
N SER A 151 -49.01 -5.35 8.97
CA SER A 151 -50.30 -5.01 9.59
C SER A 151 -50.11 -3.91 10.64
N SER A 152 -50.11 -2.65 10.22
CA SER A 152 -50.34 -1.54 11.14
C SER A 152 -50.89 -0.32 10.40
N GLY A 153 -52.22 -0.15 10.45
CA GLY A 153 -52.88 1.12 10.16
C GLY A 153 -53.14 1.45 8.68
N SER A 154 -54.36 1.13 8.23
CA SER A 154 -55.21 1.85 7.25
C SER A 154 -54.71 2.32 5.87
N SER A 155 -53.45 2.12 5.43
CA SER A 155 -53.09 2.34 4.02
C SER A 155 -52.07 1.30 3.52
N SER A 156 -52.58 0.23 2.93
CA SER A 156 -51.78 -0.85 2.35
C SER A 156 -51.20 -0.44 0.99
N ASN A 157 -50.08 0.29 0.99
CA ASN A 157 -49.19 0.31 -0.18
C ASN A 157 -48.34 -0.95 -0.14
N ALA A 158 -48.75 -1.95 -0.92
CA ALA A 158 -48.01 -3.18 -1.14
C ALA A 158 -46.66 -2.88 -1.80
N VAL A 159 -45.57 -2.87 -1.03
CA VAL A 159 -44.23 -2.62 -1.56
C VAL A 159 -43.67 -3.92 -2.13
N THR A 160 -43.32 -3.92 -3.41
CA THR A 160 -42.77 -5.11 -4.07
C THR A 160 -41.36 -5.43 -3.55
N ALA A 161 -40.95 -6.70 -3.53
CA ALA A 161 -39.60 -7.09 -3.09
C ALA A 161 -38.47 -6.41 -3.92
N SER A 162 -38.73 -6.10 -5.19
CA SER A 162 -37.85 -5.27 -6.04
C SER A 162 -37.73 -3.82 -5.57
N GLU A 163 -38.81 -3.25 -5.07
CA GLU A 163 -38.88 -1.87 -4.53
C GLU A 163 -38.31 -1.79 -3.12
N GLN A 164 -38.23 -2.91 -2.40
CA GLN A 164 -37.47 -3.03 -1.15
C GLN A 164 -35.95 -2.98 -1.39
N LEU A 165 -35.44 -3.47 -2.53
CA LEU A 165 -34.03 -3.38 -2.90
C LEU A 165 -33.68 -2.01 -3.49
N TYR A 166 -34.51 -1.52 -4.42
CA TYR A 166 -34.36 -0.20 -5.05
C TYR A 166 -35.31 0.82 -4.40
N ARG A 167 -34.98 1.19 -3.16
CA ARG A 167 -35.80 2.13 -2.37
C ARG A 167 -35.73 3.55 -2.94
N ASP A 168 -36.89 4.16 -3.13
CA ASP A 168 -37.01 5.59 -3.45
C ASP A 168 -36.96 6.46 -2.17
N ALA A 169 -36.73 7.77 -2.34
CA ALA A 169 -36.67 8.76 -1.27
C ALA A 169 -37.94 8.80 -0.40
N ASN A 170 -39.09 8.40 -0.96
CA ASN A 170 -40.39 8.38 -0.27
C ASN A 170 -40.72 7.04 0.41
N THR A 171 -39.81 6.06 0.40
CA THR A 171 -40.06 4.77 1.05
C THR A 171 -39.96 4.91 2.57
N LEU A 172 -40.99 4.45 3.29
CA LEU A 172 -41.05 4.54 4.75
C LEU A 172 -40.31 3.38 5.46
N LEU A 173 -39.75 2.43 4.69
CA LEU A 173 -38.95 1.34 5.22
C LEU A 173 -37.56 1.89 5.57
N TYR A 174 -37.35 2.22 6.84
CA TYR A 174 -36.08 2.70 7.38
C TYR A 174 -35.81 2.02 8.73
N GLY A 175 -34.56 1.58 8.95
CA GLY A 175 -34.14 0.96 10.22
C GLY A 175 -34.19 -0.57 10.28
N ASP A 176 -34.65 -1.25 9.22
CA ASP A 176 -34.73 -2.72 9.19
C ASP A 176 -33.37 -3.42 8.98
N ASN A 177 -32.37 -2.69 8.49
CA ASN A 177 -31.06 -3.25 8.16
C ASN A 177 -30.25 -3.53 9.44
N LYS A 178 -29.97 -4.81 9.69
CA LYS A 178 -29.05 -5.27 10.73
C LYS A 178 -27.76 -5.76 10.05
N PRO A 179 -26.73 -4.91 9.91
CA PRO A 179 -25.49 -5.28 9.23
C PRO A 179 -24.79 -6.41 9.99
N SER A 180 -24.06 -7.26 9.26
CA SER A 180 -23.21 -8.27 9.87
C SER A 180 -22.07 -7.63 10.67
N GLU A 181 -21.57 -8.35 11.68
CA GLU A 181 -20.42 -7.90 12.48
C GLU A 181 -19.20 -7.58 11.61
N GLU A 182 -18.93 -8.38 10.58
CA GLU A 182 -17.86 -8.12 9.61
C GLU A 182 -18.02 -6.79 8.86
N ALA A 183 -19.26 -6.39 8.54
CA ALA A 183 -19.52 -5.11 7.90
C ALA A 183 -19.26 -3.94 8.87
N ILE A 184 -19.60 -4.12 10.15
CA ILE A 184 -19.32 -3.15 11.21
C ILE A 184 -17.80 -3.01 11.39
N ASP A 185 -17.07 -4.12 11.48
CA ASP A 185 -15.62 -4.13 11.64
C ASP A 185 -14.89 -3.44 10.48
N ARG A 186 -15.35 -3.62 9.24
CA ARG A 186 -14.80 -2.89 8.09
C ARG A 186 -14.96 -1.38 8.23
N VAL A 187 -16.11 -0.91 8.72
CA VAL A 187 -16.36 0.52 8.95
C VAL A 187 -15.51 1.05 10.10
N VAL A 188 -15.44 0.32 11.21
CA VAL A 188 -14.61 0.69 12.37
C VAL A 188 -13.13 0.74 11.99
N GLY A 189 -12.63 -0.25 11.25
CA GLY A 189 -11.26 -0.27 10.73
C GLY A 189 -10.96 0.94 9.85
N LYS A 190 -11.89 1.33 8.97
CA LYS A 190 -11.77 2.54 8.14
C LYS A 190 -11.76 3.82 8.99
N LEU A 191 -12.60 3.90 10.02
CA LEU A 191 -12.67 5.05 10.93
C LEU A 191 -11.34 5.23 11.67
N ASN A 192 -10.78 4.14 12.21
CA ASN A 192 -9.48 4.17 12.90
C ASN A 192 -8.36 4.65 11.96
N GLN A 193 -8.33 4.17 10.70
CA GLN A 193 -7.38 4.66 9.72
C GLN A 193 -7.54 6.15 9.41
N ASP A 194 -8.77 6.66 9.40
CA ASP A 194 -9.05 8.08 9.18
C ASP A 194 -8.60 8.94 10.38
N LEU A 195 -8.79 8.45 11.60
CA LEU A 195 -8.26 9.09 12.82
C LEU A 195 -6.73 9.17 12.79
N ASP A 196 -6.05 8.10 12.39
CA ASP A 196 -4.60 8.07 12.25
C ASP A 196 -4.07 9.02 11.17
N LYS A 197 -4.79 9.15 10.05
CA LYS A 197 -4.43 10.12 9.01
C LYS A 197 -4.63 11.55 9.50
N ARG A 198 -5.69 11.81 10.27
CA ARG A 198 -6.00 13.12 10.85
C ARG A 198 -4.94 13.54 11.88
N SER A 199 -4.50 12.63 12.75
CA SER A 199 -3.43 12.92 13.72
C SER A 199 -2.10 13.23 13.04
N LYS A 200 -1.82 12.59 11.90
CA LYS A 200 -0.58 12.78 11.10
C LYS A 200 -0.67 13.92 10.07
N PHE A 201 -1.76 14.69 10.04
CA PHE A 201 -1.95 15.78 9.08
C PHE A 201 -0.93 16.91 9.30
N SER A 202 -0.71 17.30 10.56
CA SER A 202 0.31 18.28 10.93
C SER A 202 1.58 17.55 11.34
N ARG A 203 2.59 17.55 10.47
CA ARG A 203 3.90 16.94 10.75
C ARG A 203 4.86 17.98 11.34
N LYS A 204 5.52 17.63 12.45
CA LYS A 204 6.67 18.40 12.95
C LYS A 204 7.77 18.36 11.90
N ARG A 205 8.34 19.52 11.57
CA ARG A 205 9.49 19.63 10.67
C ARG A 205 10.74 19.60 11.56
N ASN A 206 11.68 18.70 11.28
CA ASN A 206 12.91 18.55 12.07
C ASN A 206 13.95 19.67 11.80
N ASN A 207 13.67 20.57 10.86
CA ASN A 207 14.59 21.59 10.36
C ASN A 207 14.78 22.80 11.30
N GLU A 208 14.60 22.63 12.60
CA GLU A 208 14.54 23.75 13.56
C GLU A 208 15.74 23.80 14.54
N GLU A 209 16.72 22.89 14.42
CA GLU A 209 17.87 22.81 15.33
C GLU A 209 19.17 23.43 14.76
N GLU A 210 19.21 23.74 13.46
CA GLU A 210 20.43 24.21 12.77
C GLU A 210 20.50 25.75 12.61
N GLY A 211 19.73 26.51 13.38
CA GLY A 211 19.68 27.97 13.27
C GLY A 211 19.67 28.70 14.60
N ASP A 212 19.99 29.99 14.57
CA ASP A 212 19.98 30.84 15.75
C ASP A 212 18.62 30.85 16.45
N ILE A 213 18.63 30.55 17.74
CA ILE A 213 17.42 30.44 18.56
C ILE A 213 16.92 31.86 18.87
N THR A 214 15.91 32.32 18.12
CA THR A 214 15.29 33.65 18.28
C THR A 214 14.15 33.68 19.32
N TYR A 215 13.96 32.62 20.10
CA TYR A 215 12.80 32.48 21.00
C TYR A 215 13.19 31.97 22.39
N ILE A 216 12.43 32.40 23.40
CA ILE A 216 12.65 32.01 24.81
C ILE A 216 11.74 30.84 25.22
N ASN A 217 10.52 30.76 24.66
CA ASN A 217 9.56 29.69 24.96
C ASN A 217 8.89 29.15 23.68
N GLU A 218 8.21 28.00 23.79
CA GLU A 218 7.56 27.34 22.64
C GLU A 218 6.45 28.19 22.01
N ARG A 219 5.73 28.98 22.82
CA ARG A 219 4.67 29.86 22.33
C ARG A 219 5.24 31.01 21.49
N ASN A 220 6.38 31.56 21.92
CA ASN A 220 7.17 32.57 21.23
C ASN A 220 7.74 31.98 19.93
N ARG A 221 8.26 30.74 19.94
CA ARG A 221 8.69 30.05 18.72
C ARG A 221 7.59 29.96 17.66
N VAL A 222 6.39 29.54 18.06
CA VAL A 222 5.23 29.46 17.15
C VAL A 222 4.81 30.84 16.66
N PHE A 223 4.89 31.85 17.52
CA PHE A 223 4.61 33.24 17.16
C PHE A 223 5.63 33.79 16.15
N ASN A 224 6.93 33.66 16.41
CA ASN A 224 8.01 34.05 15.50
C ASN A 224 7.88 33.33 14.16
N LYS A 225 7.54 32.03 14.16
CA LYS A 225 7.26 31.27 12.94
C LYS A 225 6.03 31.78 12.18
N LYS A 226 5.02 32.29 12.88
CA LYS A 226 3.86 32.93 12.24
C LYS A 226 4.29 34.24 11.58
N ILE A 227 5.00 35.10 12.29
CA ILE A 227 5.53 36.37 11.77
C ILE A 227 6.42 36.12 10.55
N ALA A 228 7.32 35.14 10.64
CA ALA A 228 8.23 34.79 9.56
C ALA A 228 7.50 34.46 8.25
N ARG A 229 6.39 33.71 8.31
CA ARG A 229 5.60 33.36 7.10
C ARG A 229 5.04 34.58 6.37
N PHE A 230 4.72 35.66 7.09
CA PHE A 230 4.11 36.86 6.51
C PHE A 230 5.14 37.93 6.15
N TYR A 231 6.15 38.13 7.00
CA TYR A 231 7.04 39.29 6.93
C TYR A 231 8.44 38.98 6.39
N ASP A 232 8.90 37.72 6.34
CA ASP A 232 10.25 37.40 5.86
C ASP A 232 10.46 37.84 4.42
N LYS A 233 9.41 37.73 3.58
CA LYS A 233 9.46 38.22 2.20
C LYS A 233 9.79 39.71 2.09
N TYR A 234 9.35 40.51 3.07
CA TYR A 234 9.51 41.97 3.07
C TYR A 234 10.69 42.46 3.91
N THR A 235 11.18 41.63 4.84
CA THR A 235 12.24 41.98 5.80
C THR A 235 13.58 41.30 5.51
N ALA A 236 13.69 40.60 4.37
CA ALA A 236 14.89 39.88 3.95
C ALA A 236 16.13 40.79 3.89
N GLU A 237 15.99 42.00 3.35
CA GLU A 237 17.09 42.97 3.24
C GLU A 237 17.54 43.49 4.61
N THR A 238 16.58 43.80 5.49
CA THR A 238 16.85 44.21 6.86
C THR A 238 17.58 43.11 7.62
N ARG A 239 17.14 41.84 7.49
CA ARG A 239 17.79 40.68 8.10
C ARG A 239 19.22 40.50 7.59
N ALA A 240 19.43 40.53 6.27
CA ALA A 240 20.75 40.45 5.68
C ALA A 240 21.67 41.60 6.13
N SER A 241 21.12 42.80 6.36
CA SER A 241 21.90 43.94 6.85
C SER A 241 22.31 43.79 8.31
N PHE A 242 21.47 43.18 9.16
CA PHE A 242 21.85 42.79 10.51
C PHE A 242 22.93 41.70 10.51
N GLU A 243 22.82 40.69 9.64
CA GLU A 243 23.82 39.62 9.50
C GLU A 243 25.16 40.15 8.94
N ARG A 244 25.13 41.21 8.13
CA ARG A 244 26.32 41.91 7.61
C ARG A 244 26.89 42.97 8.57
N GLY A 245 26.33 43.15 9.76
CA GLY A 245 26.87 44.06 10.78
C GLY A 245 26.46 45.52 10.65
N THR A 246 25.19 45.79 10.30
CA THR A 246 24.57 47.15 10.29
C THR A 246 25.37 48.21 9.53
N ALA A 247 25.96 47.82 8.40
CA ALA A 247 26.45 48.79 7.41
C ALA A 247 25.26 49.22 6.54
N LEU A 248 24.86 50.49 6.68
CA LEU A 248 24.02 51.21 5.71
C LEU A 248 24.83 51.49 4.44
#